data_AF-A0A6B3FGI5-F1
#
_entry.id   AF-A0A6B3FGI5-F1
#
_cell.length_a   1.000
_cell.length_b   1.000
_cell.length_c   1.000
_cell.angle_alpha   90.00
_cell.angle_beta   90.00
_cell.angle_gamma   90.00
#
_symmetry.space_group_name_H-M   'P 1'
#
loop_
_entity.id
_entity.type
_entity.pdbx_description
1 polymer ?
#
loop_
_entity_poly.entity_id
_entity_poly.type
_entity_poly.pdbx_seq_one_letter_code
_entity_poly.pdbx_strand_id
1 'polypeptide(L)'
;SSLGLAKGTAHGILRTLQLEGFVEQDAASGRYQLGAELLRLGNSYLDVHELRARALVWTDDLARSSGESVHLGVLHQHGVLIVHHVFRPDDSRQVLEVGAMQPLHSTALGKVLSAYDPVAHSEVMEAERRSFTGRTVTEA
;
A
#
# COMPACT_ATOMS: atom_id res chain seq x y z
N SER A 1 -18.43 15.43 9.71
CA SER A 1 -17.54 15.57 8.53
C SER A 1 -16.20 14.98 8.93
N SER A 2 -15.74 13.91 8.28
CA SER A 2 -14.46 13.25 8.60
C SER A 2 -13.24 14.15 8.36
N LEU A 3 -13.39 15.18 7.51
CA LEU A 3 -12.34 16.12 7.14
C LEU A 3 -12.35 17.42 7.96
N GLY A 4 -13.30 17.60 8.88
CA GLY A 4 -13.43 18.85 9.65
C GLY A 4 -13.79 20.10 8.81
N LEU A 5 -14.11 19.94 7.52
CA LEU A 5 -14.40 21.05 6.60
C LEU A 5 -15.89 21.41 6.54
N ALA A 6 -16.17 22.69 6.30
CA ALA A 6 -17.48 23.18 5.93
C ALA A 6 -17.93 22.61 4.57
N LYS A 7 -19.24 22.39 4.40
CA LYS A 7 -19.82 21.73 3.21
C LYS A 7 -19.45 22.45 1.90
N GLY A 8 -19.54 23.79 1.89
CA GLY A 8 -19.21 24.60 0.71
C GLY A 8 -17.74 24.48 0.31
N THR A 9 -16.83 24.48 1.29
CA THR A 9 -15.39 24.30 1.07
C THR A 9 -15.09 22.91 0.50
N ALA A 10 -15.67 21.85 1.08
CA ALA A 10 -15.49 20.50 0.56
C ALA A 10 -15.99 20.34 -0.88
N HIS A 11 -17.14 20.96 -1.21
CA HIS A 11 -17.68 20.96 -2.57
C HIS A 11 -16.78 21.74 -3.56
N GLY A 12 -16.24 22.88 -3.14
CA GLY A 12 -15.29 23.65 -3.94
C GLY A 12 -14.03 22.85 -4.27
N ILE A 13 -13.45 22.17 -3.27
CA ILE A 13 -12.29 21.30 -3.44
C ILE A 13 -12.61 20.14 -4.39
N LEU A 14 -13.72 19.43 -4.18
CA LEU A 14 -14.14 18.32 -5.04
C LEU A 14 -14.36 18.76 -6.48
N ARG A 15 -14.95 19.95 -6.71
CA ARG A 15 -15.12 20.51 -8.05
C ARG A 15 -13.79 20.78 -8.73
N THR A 16 -12.81 21.35 -8.02
CA THR A 16 -11.46 21.55 -8.56
C THR A 16 -10.79 20.21 -8.88
N LEU A 17 -10.82 19.25 -7.96
CA LEU A 17 -10.26 17.91 -8.19
C LEU A 17 -10.93 17.20 -9.37
N GLN A 18 -12.22 17.42 -9.58
CA GLN A 18 -12.95 16.85 -10.72
C GLN A 18 -12.56 17.51 -12.05
N LEU A 19 -12.41 18.85 -12.06
CA LEU A 19 -11.93 19.59 -13.23
C LEU A 19 -10.51 19.17 -13.62
N GLU A 20 -9.66 18.94 -12.63
CA GLU A 20 -8.30 18.45 -12.81
C GLU A 20 -8.23 16.92 -12.95
N GLY A 21 -9.36 16.21 -13.06
CA GLY A 21 -9.46 14.77 -13.32
C GLY A 21 -8.98 13.81 -12.21
N PHE A 22 -8.64 14.32 -11.02
CA PHE A 22 -8.24 13.52 -9.86
C PHE A 22 -9.41 12.77 -9.21
N VAL A 23 -10.63 13.27 -9.37
CA VAL A 23 -11.85 12.57 -8.95
C VAL A 23 -12.88 12.60 -10.07
N GLU A 24 -13.75 11.59 -10.09
CA GLU A 24 -14.90 11.53 -10.99
C GLU A 24 -16.17 11.49 -10.16
N GLN A 25 -17.25 12.07 -10.67
CA GLN A 25 -18.55 12.01 -10.03
C GLN A 25 -19.45 11.06 -10.82
N ASP A 26 -19.93 10.01 -10.15
CA ASP A 26 -20.92 9.12 -10.73
C ASP A 26 -22.23 9.89 -10.97
N ALA A 27 -22.66 9.94 -12.23
CA ALA A 27 -23.82 10.74 -12.63
C ALA A 27 -25.15 10.22 -12.04
N ALA A 28 -25.23 8.92 -11.72
CA ALA A 28 -26.44 8.30 -11.20
C ALA A 28 -26.61 8.52 -9.68
N SER A 29 -25.54 8.35 -8.91
CA SER A 29 -25.56 8.43 -7.43
C SER A 29 -25.05 9.75 -6.87
N GLY A 30 -24.37 10.57 -7.70
CA GLY A 30 -23.72 11.80 -7.28
C GLY A 30 -22.49 11.60 -6.37
N ARG A 31 -22.06 10.34 -6.15
CA ARG A 31 -20.88 10.01 -5.34
C ARG A 31 -19.60 10.26 -6.12
N TYR A 32 -18.54 10.60 -5.39
CA TYR A 32 -17.21 10.80 -5.97
C TYR A 32 -16.37 9.54 -5.84
N GLN A 33 -15.56 9.26 -6.87
CA GLN A 33 -14.57 8.19 -6.93
C GLN A 33 -13.23 8.72 -7.45
N LEU A 34 -12.17 7.93 -7.37
CA LEU A 34 -10.85 8.29 -7.89
C LEU A 34 -10.90 8.38 -9.42
N GLY A 35 -10.34 9.45 -9.98
CA GLY A 35 -10.27 9.67 -11.43
C GLY A 35 -8.95 9.18 -12.05
N ALA A 36 -8.94 9.07 -13.37
CA ALA A 36 -7.81 8.51 -14.14
C ALA A 36 -6.48 9.28 -13.97
N GLU A 37 -6.50 10.55 -13.55
CA GLU A 37 -5.29 11.35 -13.32
C GLU A 37 -4.43 10.81 -12.19
N LEU A 38 -5.05 10.17 -11.21
CA LEU A 38 -4.31 9.50 -10.14
C LEU A 38 -3.45 8.35 -10.66
N LEU A 39 -3.87 7.68 -11.74
CA LEU A 39 -3.04 6.67 -12.39
C LEU A 39 -1.82 7.30 -13.08
N ARG A 40 -2.00 8.47 -13.71
CA ARG A 40 -0.87 9.20 -14.32
C ARG A 40 0.11 9.73 -13.28
N LEU A 41 -0.38 10.21 -12.14
CA LEU A 41 0.47 10.61 -11.02
C LEU A 41 1.17 9.40 -10.39
N GLY A 42 0.46 8.28 -10.23
CA GLY A 42 0.99 7.02 -9.73
C GLY A 42 2.08 6.43 -10.62
N ASN A 43 2.02 6.69 -11.94
CA ASN A 43 3.06 6.31 -12.89
C ASN A 43 4.42 7.03 -12.69
N SER A 44 4.53 8.03 -11.81
CA SER A 44 5.84 8.53 -11.38
C SER A 44 6.67 7.50 -10.60
N TYR A 45 6.01 6.44 -10.08
CA TYR A 45 6.64 5.23 -9.54
C TYR A 45 6.96 4.21 -10.65
N LEU A 46 7.63 4.64 -11.73
CA LEU A 46 8.06 3.74 -12.82
C LEU A 46 8.84 2.54 -12.27
N ASP A 47 9.68 2.77 -11.26
CA ASP A 47 10.52 1.74 -10.63
C ASP A 47 9.70 0.63 -9.95
N VAL A 48 8.56 0.96 -9.32
CA VAL A 48 7.72 -0.04 -8.64
C VAL A 48 6.95 -0.89 -9.64
N HIS A 49 6.47 -0.28 -10.73
CA HIS A 49 5.83 -1.00 -11.81
C HIS A 49 6.81 -1.94 -12.52
N GLU A 50 8.05 -1.49 -12.74
CA GLU A 50 9.11 -2.30 -13.32
C GLU A 50 9.53 -3.44 -12.38
N LEU A 51 9.73 -3.16 -11.09
CA LEU A 51 10.03 -4.17 -10.07
C LEU A 51 8.94 -5.23 -10.04
N ARG A 52 7.66 -4.82 -10.00
CA ARG A 52 6.52 -5.75 -10.02
C ARG A 52 6.58 -6.62 -11.27
N ALA A 53 6.72 -6.03 -12.45
CA ALA A 53 6.75 -6.77 -13.71
C ALA A 53 7.90 -7.81 -13.74
N ARG A 54 9.08 -7.45 -13.24
CA ARG A 54 10.24 -8.36 -13.15
C ARG A 54 10.04 -9.46 -12.10
N ALA A 55 9.27 -9.21 -11.05
CA ALA A 55 9.03 -10.14 -9.96
C ALA A 55 7.91 -11.16 -10.21
N LEU A 56 6.99 -10.89 -11.15
CA LEU A 56 5.77 -11.68 -11.38
C LEU A 56 6.02 -13.20 -11.43
N VAL A 57 6.96 -13.64 -12.28
CA VAL A 57 7.26 -15.07 -12.46
C VAL A 57 7.77 -15.69 -11.16
N TRP A 58 8.68 -14.99 -10.48
CA TRP A 58 9.27 -15.48 -9.23
C TRP A 58 8.27 -15.58 -8.09
N THR A 59 7.36 -14.61 -7.98
CA THR A 59 6.33 -14.62 -6.94
C THR A 59 5.28 -15.71 -7.19
N ASP A 60 4.95 -16.00 -8.45
CA ASP A 60 4.04 -17.10 -8.80
C ASP A 60 4.69 -18.46 -8.50
N ASP A 61 5.94 -18.65 -8.94
CA ASP A 61 6.69 -19.89 -8.67
C ASP A 61 6.88 -20.14 -7.18
N LEU A 62 7.14 -19.09 -6.39
CA LEU A 62 7.25 -19.19 -4.93
C LEU A 62 5.91 -19.57 -4.29
N ALA A 63 4.81 -18.96 -4.72
CA ALA A 63 3.48 -19.29 -4.19
C ALA A 63 3.13 -20.76 -4.50
N ARG A 64 3.38 -21.20 -5.73
CA ARG A 64 3.12 -22.59 -6.17
C ARG A 64 3.99 -23.61 -5.46
N SER A 65 5.28 -23.32 -5.25
CA SER A 65 6.21 -24.24 -4.61
C SER A 65 6.06 -24.30 -3.09
N SER A 66 5.69 -23.19 -2.44
CA SER A 66 5.44 -23.14 -1.00
C SER A 66 4.03 -23.56 -0.60
N GLY A 67 3.06 -23.43 -1.51
CA GLY A 67 1.64 -23.57 -1.20
C GLY A 67 1.05 -22.37 -0.45
N GLU A 68 1.80 -21.27 -0.32
CA GLU A 68 1.44 -20.10 0.49
C GLU A 68 1.27 -18.82 -0.33
N SER A 69 0.69 -17.79 0.26
CA SER A 69 0.56 -16.46 -0.38
C SER A 69 1.92 -15.79 -0.41
N VAL A 70 2.17 -15.04 -1.48
CA VAL A 70 3.42 -14.28 -1.63
C VAL A 70 3.10 -12.79 -1.72
N HIS A 71 3.80 -12.01 -0.90
CA HIS A 71 3.73 -10.56 -0.90
C HIS A 71 5.06 -9.96 -1.37
N LEU A 72 4.98 -9.01 -2.28
CA LEU A 72 6.08 -8.13 -2.64
C LEU A 72 5.77 -6.74 -2.09
N GLY A 73 6.70 -6.20 -1.32
CA GLY A 73 6.57 -4.88 -0.73
C GLY A 73 7.79 -4.01 -1.00
N VAL A 74 7.59 -2.70 -0.95
CA VAL A 74 8.64 -1.69 -1.05
C VAL A 74 8.55 -0.74 0.15
N LEU A 75 9.67 -0.14 0.53
CA LEU A 75 9.66 0.95 1.49
C LEU A 75 8.85 2.11 0.92
N HIS A 76 7.86 2.58 1.67
CA HIS A 76 7.07 3.75 1.32
C HIS A 76 6.70 4.51 2.60
N GLN A 77 7.15 5.75 2.70
CA GLN A 77 7.00 6.54 3.93
C GLN A 77 7.55 5.76 5.13
N HIS A 78 6.74 5.58 6.18
CA HIS A 78 7.10 4.96 7.46
C HIS A 78 6.73 3.46 7.50
N GLY A 79 6.62 2.80 6.34
CA GLY A 79 6.00 1.48 6.22
C GLY A 79 6.41 0.71 4.97
N VAL A 80 5.88 -0.50 4.84
CA VAL A 80 5.99 -1.34 3.66
C VAL A 80 4.71 -1.25 2.86
N LEU A 81 4.76 -0.71 1.65
CA LEU A 81 3.65 -0.75 0.71
C LEU A 81 3.67 -2.08 -0.04
N ILE A 82 2.56 -2.83 0.01
CA ILE A 82 2.40 -4.05 -0.79
C ILE A 82 2.10 -3.66 -2.24
N VAL A 83 3.00 -4.02 -3.14
CA VAL A 83 2.92 -3.68 -4.58
C VAL A 83 2.54 -4.85 -5.45
N HIS A 84 2.66 -6.08 -4.92
CA HIS A 84 2.16 -7.30 -5.55
C HIS A 84 1.77 -8.33 -4.49
N HIS A 85 0.71 -9.08 -4.78
CA HIS A 85 0.21 -10.16 -3.93
C HIS A 85 -0.25 -11.30 -4.84
N VAL A 86 0.36 -12.48 -4.67
CA VAL A 86 -0.09 -13.75 -5.24
C VAL A 86 -0.87 -14.53 -4.19
N PHE A 87 -2.11 -14.89 -4.49
CA PHE A 87 -2.96 -15.66 -3.58
C PHE A 87 -2.42 -17.07 -3.34
N ARG A 88 -2.79 -17.65 -2.19
CA ARG A 88 -2.57 -19.08 -1.91
C ARG A 88 -3.25 -19.92 -3.00
N PRO A 89 -2.58 -20.96 -3.51
CA PRO A 89 -3.12 -21.86 -4.53
C PRO A 89 -4.04 -22.94 -3.93
N ASP A 90 -4.98 -22.56 -3.06
CA ASP A 90 -5.78 -23.50 -2.24
C ASP A 90 -7.31 -23.24 -2.27
N ASP A 91 -7.81 -22.46 -3.24
CA ASP A 91 -9.22 -22.05 -3.42
C ASP A 91 -9.88 -21.39 -2.21
N SER A 92 -9.13 -21.11 -1.15
CA SER A 92 -9.66 -20.48 0.05
C SER A 92 -9.95 -19.01 -0.19
N ARG A 93 -10.94 -18.48 0.55
CA ARG A 93 -11.32 -17.06 0.46
C ARG A 93 -10.17 -16.17 0.96
N GLN A 94 -9.76 -15.23 0.12
CA GLN A 94 -8.63 -14.33 0.38
C GLN A 94 -8.98 -12.90 -0.05
N VAL A 95 -8.26 -11.92 0.48
CA VAL A 95 -8.45 -10.49 0.17
C VAL A 95 -7.17 -9.97 -0.50
N LEU A 96 -7.33 -9.22 -1.59
CA LEU A 96 -6.19 -8.60 -2.27
C LEU A 96 -5.60 -7.52 -1.37
N GLU A 97 -4.30 -7.63 -1.07
CA GLU A 97 -3.59 -6.69 -0.19
C GLU A 97 -2.74 -5.68 -0.95
N VAL A 98 -2.77 -5.66 -2.29
CA VAL A 98 -2.07 -4.64 -3.08
C VAL A 98 -2.58 -3.25 -2.68
N GLY A 99 -1.66 -2.36 -2.32
CA GLY A 99 -1.96 -1.03 -1.78
C GLY A 99 -2.01 -0.96 -0.25
N ALA A 100 -1.98 -2.10 0.46
CA ALA A 100 -1.92 -2.12 1.91
C ALA A 100 -0.56 -1.64 2.43
N MET A 101 -0.60 -0.91 3.56
CA MET A 101 0.59 -0.49 4.30
C MET A 101 0.83 -1.42 5.49
N GLN A 102 2.01 -2.00 5.57
CA GLN A 102 2.44 -2.86 6.67
C GLN A 102 3.51 -2.17 7.54
N PRO A 103 3.50 -2.37 8.87
CA PRO A 103 4.51 -1.77 9.75
C PRO A 103 5.91 -2.36 9.52
N LEU A 104 6.94 -1.52 9.68
CA LEU A 104 8.33 -1.93 9.50
C LEU A 104 8.82 -2.89 10.61
N HIS A 105 8.49 -2.65 11.89
CA HIS A 105 9.05 -3.44 12.99
C HIS A 105 8.39 -4.82 13.19
N SER A 106 7.14 -4.96 12.78
CA SER A 106 6.31 -6.12 13.15
C SER A 106 6.07 -7.11 12.01
N THR A 107 6.63 -6.88 10.83
CA THR A 107 6.49 -7.76 9.65
C THR A 107 7.83 -8.29 9.17
N ALA A 108 7.82 -9.43 8.45
CA ALA A 108 9.04 -9.99 7.87
C ALA A 108 9.66 -9.05 6.82
N LEU A 109 8.84 -8.52 5.91
CA LEU A 109 9.25 -7.54 4.90
C LEU A 109 9.86 -6.30 5.56
N GLY A 110 9.18 -5.76 6.57
CA GLY A 110 9.64 -4.59 7.30
C GLY A 110 10.99 -4.80 7.98
N LYS A 111 11.17 -5.93 8.66
CA LYS A 111 12.43 -6.28 9.31
C LYS A 111 13.59 -6.43 8.31
N VAL A 112 13.34 -7.02 7.15
CA VAL A 112 14.36 -7.11 6.09
C VAL A 112 14.72 -5.71 5.59
N LEU A 113 13.73 -4.87 5.31
CA LEU A 113 13.99 -3.48 4.88
C LEU A 113 14.80 -2.73 5.95
N SER A 114 14.39 -2.75 7.21
CA SER A 114 15.10 -2.06 8.30
C SER A 114 16.50 -2.62 8.60
N ALA A 115 16.83 -3.81 8.13
CA ALA A 115 18.16 -4.39 8.26
C ALA A 115 19.13 -3.92 7.15
N TYR A 116 18.61 -3.58 5.97
CA TYR A 116 19.43 -3.33 4.77
C TYR A 116 19.23 -1.93 4.14
N ASP A 117 18.21 -1.19 4.55
CA ASP A 117 17.92 0.17 4.10
C ASP A 117 18.10 1.15 5.28
N PRO A 118 19.04 2.11 5.18
CA PRO A 118 19.29 3.07 6.26
C PRO A 118 18.09 3.95 6.61
N VAL A 119 17.23 4.28 5.63
CA VAL A 119 16.02 5.07 5.87
C VAL A 119 15.04 4.21 6.66
N ALA A 120 14.74 2.99 6.21
CA ALA A 120 13.87 2.08 6.95
C ALA A 120 14.40 1.75 8.35
N HIS A 121 15.72 1.74 8.53
CA HIS A 121 16.34 1.56 9.83
C HIS A 121 16.06 2.73 10.76
N SER A 122 16.35 3.96 10.33
CA SER A 122 16.07 5.19 11.09
C SER A 122 14.60 5.31 11.45
N GLU A 123 13.69 5.07 10.49
CA GLU A 123 12.25 5.09 10.69
C GLU A 123 11.80 4.15 11.83
N VAL A 124 12.36 2.93 11.91
CA VAL A 124 12.01 1.97 12.98
C VAL A 124 12.64 2.33 14.33
N MET A 125 13.78 3.02 14.35
CA MET A 125 14.42 3.47 15.58
C MET A 125 13.73 4.68 16.19
N GLU A 126 13.17 5.56 15.37
CA GLU A 126 12.52 6.79 15.80
C GLU A 126 11.02 6.60 16.10
N ALA A 127 10.36 5.67 15.41
CA ALA A 127 8.92 5.44 15.56
C ALA A 127 8.56 4.63 16.83
N GLU A 128 7.37 4.93 17.38
CA GLU A 128 6.78 4.12 18.45
C GLU A 128 6.41 2.73 17.93
N ARG A 129 7.00 1.69 18.53
CA ARG A 129 6.74 0.30 18.17
C ARG A 129 5.50 -0.21 18.87
N ARG A 130 4.34 0.02 18.23
CA ARG A 130 3.06 -0.52 18.72
C ARG A 130 3.09 -2.05 18.81
N SER A 131 2.56 -2.58 19.90
CA SER A 131 2.27 -4.00 20.03
C SER A 131 0.96 -4.35 19.30
N PHE A 132 1.04 -5.20 18.27
CA PHE A 132 -0.13 -5.69 17.53
C PHE A 132 -0.64 -7.03 18.09
N THR A 133 0.25 -7.79 18.69
CA THR A 133 -0.01 -9.10 19.30
C THR A 133 0.87 -9.26 20.53
N GLY A 134 0.57 -10.22 21.41
CA GLY A 134 1.44 -10.56 22.55
C GLY A 134 2.85 -11.05 22.18
N ARG A 135 3.15 -11.24 20.89
CA ARG A 135 4.47 -11.66 20.38
C ARG A 135 5.16 -10.58 19.53
N THR A 136 4.55 -9.40 19.39
CA THR A 136 5.15 -8.30 18.65
C THR A 136 6.35 -7.78 19.43
N VAL A 137 7.54 -7.79 18.80
CA VAL A 137 8.76 -7.24 19.40
C VAL A 137 8.67 -5.72 19.36
N THR A 138 8.71 -5.09 20.53
CA THR A 138 8.61 -3.63 20.68
C THR A 138 9.84 -2.99 21.31
N GLU A 139 10.75 -3.80 21.84
CA GLU A 139 12.04 -3.38 22.40
C GLU A 139 13.08 -3.19 21.28
N ALA A 140 14.13 -2.41 21.56
CA ALA A 140 15.21 -2.09 20.63
C ALA A 140 16.44 -2.98 20.81
#